data_AF-A0A316DSA2-F1
#
_entry.id   AF-A0A316DSA2-F1
#
_cell.length_a   1.000
_cell.length_b   1.000
_cell.length_c   1.000
_cell.angle_alpha   90.00
_cell.angle_beta   90.00
_cell.angle_gamma   90.00
#
_symmetry.space_group_name_H-M   'P 1'
#
loop_
_entity.id
_entity.type
_entity.pdbx_description
1 polymer ?
#
loop_
_entity_poly.entity_id
_entity_poly.type
_entity_poly.pdbx_seq_one_letter_code
_entity_poly.pdbx_strand_id
1 'polypeptide(L)'
;MSYIDYYKILGIPKNATEKDIKKAYRKLARKYHPDLNPNDKEAEKKFKEINEANEVLSHPENRKKYDEHGKDWKHAEEFERAKQQQQQYQGSRQQQYSGDFNESDFSDFFESMFGGASRQRSRSTMFRGQDFNAELQLDIKDVYASHKRTLTVNNKNIRITIPAGIENGQVIKIKGHGGKGVNNGPNGDLYIKFNILNNTSFKRDKNNLYTTVDLDLYKALLGGDVTVDTFNGKVKLKVKPETQNGTQVKLKGKGFPVYKKEGQFGDLYITYNIKTPTKLTDKEKELFTELSKLR
;
A
#
# COMPACT_ATOMS: atom_id res chain seq x y z
N MET A 1 23.48 -17.11 -33.90
CA MET A 1 22.83 -17.12 -32.56
C MET A 1 23.92 -16.95 -31.51
N SER A 2 23.82 -15.94 -30.65
CA SER A 2 24.82 -15.67 -29.61
C SER A 2 24.73 -16.73 -28.51
N TYR A 3 25.83 -17.42 -28.27
CA TYR A 3 26.00 -18.40 -27.19
C TYR A 3 25.87 -17.70 -25.83
N ILE A 4 24.92 -18.16 -25.01
CA ILE A 4 24.71 -17.66 -23.64
C ILE A 4 25.51 -18.54 -22.68
N ASP A 5 26.56 -17.96 -22.11
CA ASP A 5 27.42 -18.62 -21.13
C ASP A 5 27.00 -18.19 -19.72
N TYR A 6 26.31 -19.07 -18.99
CA TYR A 6 25.78 -18.76 -17.65
C TYR A 6 26.90 -18.49 -16.63
N TYR A 7 28.09 -19.07 -16.82
CA TYR A 7 29.26 -18.76 -16.00
C TYR A 7 29.76 -17.34 -16.26
N LYS A 8 29.74 -16.89 -17.52
CA LYS A 8 30.07 -15.49 -17.86
C LYS A 8 29.01 -14.51 -17.38
N ILE A 9 27.72 -14.87 -17.42
CA ILE A 9 26.63 -14.03 -16.89
C ILE A 9 26.81 -13.80 -15.39
N LEU A 10 27.12 -14.85 -14.63
CA LEU A 10 27.37 -14.72 -13.19
C LEU A 10 28.77 -14.20 -12.86
N GLY A 11 29.66 -14.08 -13.86
CA GLY A 11 31.03 -13.59 -13.68
C GLY A 11 31.90 -14.52 -12.83
N ILE A 12 31.69 -15.83 -12.96
CA ILE A 12 32.35 -16.89 -12.17
C ILE A 12 33.04 -17.90 -13.08
N PRO A 13 34.11 -18.58 -12.61
CA PRO A 13 34.74 -19.65 -13.38
C PRO A 13 33.89 -20.93 -13.40
N LYS A 14 34.09 -21.80 -14.40
CA LYS A 14 33.34 -23.07 -14.54
C LYS A 14 33.50 -24.03 -13.36
N ASN A 15 34.62 -23.95 -12.65
CA ASN A 15 34.91 -24.75 -11.45
C ASN A 15 34.38 -24.12 -10.15
N ALA A 16 33.59 -23.05 -10.22
CA ALA A 16 33.04 -22.37 -9.05
C ALA A 16 32.23 -23.33 -8.17
N THR A 17 32.32 -23.18 -6.85
CA THR A 17 31.50 -23.97 -5.92
C THR A 17 30.06 -23.45 -5.90
N GLU A 18 29.11 -24.25 -5.41
CA GLU A 18 27.72 -23.80 -5.22
C GLU A 18 27.62 -22.53 -4.35
N LYS A 19 28.52 -22.40 -3.36
CA LYS A 19 28.61 -21.21 -2.51
C LYS A 19 29.01 -19.98 -3.32
N ASP A 20 29.93 -20.14 -4.27
CA ASP A 20 30.38 -19.05 -5.14
C ASP A 20 29.28 -18.63 -6.13
N ILE A 21 28.56 -19.60 -6.70
CA ILE A 21 27.39 -19.37 -7.58
C ILE A 21 26.32 -18.57 -6.82
N LYS A 22 25.94 -19.02 -5.63
CA LYS A 22 24.94 -18.36 -4.79
C LYS A 22 25.37 -16.96 -4.36
N LYS A 23 26.67 -16.76 -4.11
CA LYS A 23 27.23 -15.46 -3.73
C LYS A 23 27.24 -14.49 -4.91
N ALA A 24 27.64 -14.95 -6.09
CA ALA A 24 27.63 -14.16 -7.32
C ALA A 24 26.21 -13.75 -7.72
N TYR A 25 25.26 -14.70 -7.67
CA TYR A 25 23.84 -14.44 -7.90
C TYR A 25 23.31 -13.34 -6.99
N ARG A 26 23.45 -13.46 -5.67
CA ARG A 26 22.94 -12.45 -4.72
C ARG A 26 23.52 -11.06 -4.97
N LYS A 27 24.80 -10.98 -5.34
CA LYS A 27 25.48 -9.71 -5.64
C LYS A 27 24.89 -9.05 -6.88
N LEU A 28 24.68 -9.83 -7.95
CA LEU A 28 24.16 -9.33 -9.22
C LEU A 28 22.65 -9.08 -9.17
N ALA A 29 21.87 -9.94 -8.51
CA ALA A 29 20.44 -9.80 -8.30
C ALA A 29 20.11 -8.52 -7.51
N ARG A 30 20.90 -8.18 -6.48
CA ARG A 30 20.73 -6.91 -5.77
C ARG A 30 21.15 -5.71 -6.63
N LYS A 31 22.20 -5.85 -7.46
CA LYS A 31 22.68 -4.75 -8.32
C LYS A 31 21.67 -4.40 -9.41
N TYR A 32 21.02 -5.40 -10.00
CA TYR A 32 20.08 -5.24 -11.11
C TYR A 32 18.61 -5.40 -10.68
N HIS A 33 18.32 -5.29 -9.39
CA HIS A 33 16.95 -5.45 -8.88
C HIS A 33 16.03 -4.37 -9.45
N PRO A 34 14.79 -4.69 -9.86
CA PRO A 34 13.82 -3.72 -10.38
C PRO A 34 13.55 -2.55 -9.43
N ASP A 35 13.46 -2.82 -8.13
CA ASP A 35 13.24 -1.77 -7.11
C ASP A 35 14.40 -0.77 -7.00
N LEU A 36 15.64 -1.19 -7.31
CA LEU A 36 16.83 -0.34 -7.24
C LEU A 36 17.14 0.32 -8.58
N ASN A 37 16.61 -0.20 -9.69
CA ASN A 37 16.77 0.31 -11.04
C ASN A 37 15.41 0.45 -11.74
N PRO A 38 14.49 1.29 -11.23
CA PRO A 38 13.18 1.45 -11.83
C PRO A 38 13.31 2.07 -13.24
N ASN A 39 12.60 1.50 -14.21
CA ASN A 39 12.57 1.92 -15.62
C ASN A 39 13.86 1.70 -16.44
N ASP A 40 14.85 0.97 -15.92
CA ASP A 40 16.05 0.60 -16.69
C ASP A 40 15.84 -0.75 -17.40
N LYS A 41 15.58 -0.69 -18.71
CA LYS A 41 15.37 -1.86 -19.58
C LYS A 41 16.61 -2.76 -19.68
N GLU A 42 17.81 -2.20 -19.55
CA GLU A 42 19.03 -3.01 -19.56
C GLU A 42 19.21 -3.75 -18.24
N ALA A 43 18.91 -3.11 -17.11
CA ALA A 43 18.93 -3.75 -15.80
C ALA A 43 17.91 -4.88 -15.73
N GLU A 44 16.71 -4.69 -16.27
CA GLU A 44 15.68 -5.72 -16.35
C GLU A 44 16.14 -6.92 -17.18
N LYS A 45 16.73 -6.68 -18.37
CA LYS A 45 17.27 -7.75 -19.22
C LYS A 45 18.39 -8.53 -18.52
N LYS A 46 19.35 -7.82 -17.91
CA LYS A 46 20.44 -8.45 -17.14
C LYS A 46 19.90 -9.23 -15.96
N PHE A 47 18.89 -8.72 -15.25
CA PHE A 47 18.26 -9.41 -14.13
C PHE A 47 17.58 -10.72 -14.56
N LYS A 48 16.92 -10.74 -15.72
CA LYS A 48 16.35 -11.95 -16.35
C LYS A 48 17.44 -12.98 -16.64
N GLU A 49 18.53 -12.58 -17.30
CA GLU A 49 19.67 -13.46 -17.62
C GLU A 49 20.36 -14.02 -16.35
N ILE A 50 20.48 -13.20 -15.29
CA ILE A 50 21.07 -13.61 -14.00
C ILE A 50 20.20 -14.65 -13.28
N ASN A 51 18.88 -14.51 -13.33
CA ASN A 51 17.96 -15.49 -12.75
C ASN A 51 18.03 -16.83 -13.50
N GLU A 52 18.02 -16.81 -14.84
CA GLU A 52 18.18 -18.00 -15.67
C GLU A 52 19.49 -18.73 -15.35
N ALA A 53 20.61 -17.99 -15.31
CA ALA A 53 21.92 -18.56 -14.99
C ALA A 53 21.96 -19.21 -13.60
N ASN A 54 21.28 -18.62 -12.60
CA ASN A 54 21.21 -19.18 -11.27
C ASN A 54 20.32 -20.42 -11.19
N GLU A 55 19.19 -20.47 -11.90
CA GLU A 55 18.32 -21.66 -11.94
C GLU A 55 19.05 -22.89 -12.46
N VAL A 56 19.87 -22.72 -13.50
CA VAL A 56 20.66 -23.78 -14.11
C VAL A 56 21.85 -24.18 -13.23
N LEU A 57 22.65 -23.20 -12.77
CA LEU A 57 23.91 -23.49 -12.08
C LEU A 57 23.77 -23.80 -10.59
N SER A 58 22.68 -23.38 -9.93
CA SER A 58 22.47 -23.62 -8.50
C SER A 58 22.03 -25.05 -8.16
N HIS A 59 21.53 -25.80 -9.16
CA HIS A 59 21.11 -27.19 -9.00
C HIS A 59 22.18 -28.13 -9.58
N PRO A 60 22.72 -29.08 -8.79
CA PRO A 60 23.80 -29.96 -9.23
C PRO A 60 23.48 -30.76 -10.51
N GLU A 61 22.24 -31.25 -10.62
CA GLU A 61 21.81 -32.05 -11.78
C GLU A 61 21.69 -31.21 -13.06
N ASN A 62 21.13 -30.00 -12.95
CA ASN A 62 20.97 -29.10 -14.09
C ASN A 62 22.31 -28.50 -14.53
N ARG A 63 23.19 -28.19 -13.57
CA ARG A 63 24.56 -27.77 -13.83
C ARG A 63 25.33 -28.85 -14.57
N LYS A 64 25.20 -30.12 -14.15
CA LYS A 64 25.84 -31.25 -14.83
C LYS A 64 25.34 -31.38 -16.27
N LYS A 65 24.02 -31.34 -16.50
CA LYS A 65 23.42 -31.36 -17.85
C LYS A 65 23.91 -30.17 -18.70
N TYR A 66 24.02 -28.98 -18.10
CA TYR A 66 24.55 -27.78 -18.76
C TYR A 66 26.03 -27.90 -19.12
N ASP A 67 26.84 -28.47 -18.22
CA ASP A 67 28.27 -28.69 -18.45
C ASP A 67 28.51 -29.77 -19.53
N GLU A 68 27.62 -30.75 -19.64
CA GLU A 68 27.68 -31.85 -20.63
C GLU A 68 27.13 -31.46 -22.01
N HIS A 69 26.03 -30.68 -22.07
CA HIS A 69 25.29 -30.41 -23.30
C HIS A 69 25.30 -28.93 -23.74
N GLY A 70 25.90 -28.04 -22.95
CA GLY A 70 26.08 -26.63 -23.31
C GLY A 70 24.75 -25.94 -23.66
N LYS A 71 24.61 -25.44 -24.89
CA LYS A 71 23.42 -24.73 -25.37
C LYS A 71 22.17 -25.64 -25.42
N ASP A 72 22.36 -26.93 -25.61
CA ASP A 72 21.27 -27.89 -25.84
C ASP A 72 20.92 -28.68 -24.57
N TRP A 73 21.39 -28.21 -23.40
CA TRP A 73 21.04 -28.80 -22.10
C TRP A 73 19.52 -28.83 -21.86
N LYS A 74 18.79 -27.87 -22.44
CA LYS A 74 17.32 -27.82 -22.43
C LYS A 74 16.67 -28.97 -23.21
N HIS A 75 17.41 -29.58 -24.13
CA HIS A 75 17.02 -30.78 -24.88
C HIS A 75 17.73 -32.04 -24.38
N ALA A 76 18.49 -32.00 -23.27
CA ALA A 76 19.21 -33.17 -22.77
C ALA A 76 18.27 -34.33 -22.43
N GLU A 77 17.07 -34.05 -21.91
CA GLU A 77 16.05 -35.07 -21.66
C GLU A 77 15.38 -35.59 -22.94
N GLU A 78 15.26 -34.77 -23.98
CA GLU A 78 14.82 -35.21 -25.30
C GLU A 78 15.90 -36.04 -26.01
N PHE A 79 17.18 -35.70 -25.83
CA PHE A 79 18.32 -36.46 -26.35
C PHE A 79 18.55 -37.76 -25.59
N GLU A 80 18.34 -37.80 -24.26
CA GLU A 80 18.36 -39.03 -23.46
C GLU A 80 17.17 -39.93 -23.78
N ARG A 81 15.97 -39.37 -23.98
CA ARG A 81 14.81 -40.11 -24.52
C ARG A 81 15.04 -40.60 -25.94
N ALA A 82 15.68 -39.79 -26.79
CA ALA A 82 16.05 -40.19 -28.15
C ALA A 82 17.12 -41.28 -28.14
N LYS A 83 18.09 -41.24 -27.22
CA LYS A 83 19.09 -42.32 -27.00
C LYS A 83 18.44 -43.60 -26.46
N GLN A 84 17.48 -43.49 -25.55
CA GLN A 84 16.68 -44.62 -25.07
C GLN A 84 15.77 -45.19 -26.17
N GLN A 85 15.25 -44.35 -27.07
CA GLN A 85 14.50 -44.78 -28.26
C GLN A 85 15.42 -45.31 -29.38
N GLN A 86 16.70 -44.93 -29.42
CA GLN A 86 17.66 -45.40 -30.43
C GLN A 86 18.09 -46.86 -30.23
N GLN A 87 17.78 -47.47 -29.08
CA GLN A 87 17.87 -48.92 -28.87
C GLN A 87 16.62 -49.70 -29.30
N GLN A 88 15.58 -49.00 -29.79
CA GLN A 88 14.32 -49.64 -30.18
C GLN A 88 13.76 -49.00 -31.47
N TYR A 89 14.27 -49.50 -32.60
CA TYR A 89 13.62 -49.48 -33.93
C TYR A 89 13.47 -48.15 -34.71
N GLN A 90 14.32 -48.07 -35.74
CA GLN A 90 14.10 -47.64 -37.13
C GLN A 90 12.65 -47.24 -37.52
N GLY A 91 12.46 -45.98 -37.96
CA GLY A 91 11.24 -45.57 -38.67
C GLY A 91 11.05 -44.05 -38.82
N SER A 92 11.24 -43.55 -40.04
CA SER A 92 11.10 -42.16 -40.51
C SER A 92 9.83 -41.41 -40.07
N ARG A 93 9.96 -40.13 -39.65
CA ARG A 93 9.63 -38.95 -40.48
C ARG A 93 9.95 -37.64 -39.75
N GLN A 94 10.55 -36.74 -40.52
CA GLN A 94 11.08 -35.44 -40.15
C GLN A 94 9.97 -34.37 -40.20
N GLN A 95 9.83 -33.56 -39.16
CA GLN A 95 9.06 -32.32 -39.22
C GLN A 95 9.83 -31.21 -38.53
N GLN A 96 10.20 -30.21 -39.33
CA GLN A 96 11.08 -29.10 -39.01
C GLN A 96 10.27 -27.99 -38.34
N TYR A 97 10.55 -27.71 -37.06
CA TYR A 97 10.03 -26.54 -36.36
C TYR A 97 11.07 -25.42 -36.45
N SER A 98 10.71 -24.34 -37.14
CA SER A 98 11.43 -23.07 -37.14
C SER A 98 10.55 -22.07 -36.42
N GLY A 99 10.92 -21.69 -35.20
CA GLY A 99 10.15 -20.80 -34.33
C GLY A 99 10.98 -19.59 -33.92
N ASP A 100 10.44 -18.43 -34.24
CA ASP A 100 10.89 -17.08 -33.90
C ASP A 100 10.74 -16.83 -32.38
N PHE A 101 11.80 -16.34 -31.73
CA PHE A 101 11.87 -16.19 -30.27
C PHE A 101 11.10 -14.95 -29.81
N ASN A 102 10.03 -15.15 -29.04
CA ASN A 102 9.26 -14.07 -28.41
C ASN A 102 9.10 -14.31 -26.90
N GLU A 103 8.76 -13.24 -26.17
CA GLU A 103 8.64 -13.11 -24.71
C GLU A 103 7.72 -14.15 -24.01
N SER A 104 6.97 -14.92 -24.79
CA SER A 104 6.12 -16.05 -24.39
C SER A 104 6.90 -17.31 -23.98
N ASP A 105 8.15 -17.47 -24.42
CA ASP A 105 8.98 -18.65 -24.11
C ASP A 105 9.45 -18.71 -22.64
N PHE A 106 9.26 -17.65 -21.87
CA PHE A 106 9.63 -17.60 -20.45
C PHE A 106 8.70 -18.44 -19.55
N SER A 107 7.39 -18.50 -19.87
CA SER A 107 6.42 -19.30 -19.10
C SER A 107 6.54 -20.79 -19.38
N ASP A 108 6.75 -21.15 -20.64
CA ASP A 108 6.75 -22.53 -21.09
C ASP A 108 8.08 -23.25 -20.73
N PHE A 109 9.16 -22.47 -20.60
CA PHE A 109 10.46 -22.91 -20.07
C PHE A 109 10.41 -23.26 -18.57
N PHE A 110 9.65 -22.51 -17.77
CA PHE A 110 9.52 -22.76 -16.33
C PHE A 110 8.58 -23.94 -16.01
N GLU A 111 7.52 -24.13 -16.81
CA GLU A 111 6.58 -25.27 -16.63
C GLU A 111 7.19 -26.62 -17.01
N SER A 112 8.00 -26.68 -18.08
CA SER A 112 8.58 -27.94 -18.56
C SER A 112 9.68 -28.50 -17.65
N MET A 113 10.40 -27.65 -16.93
CA MET A 113 11.54 -28.05 -16.09
C MET A 113 11.15 -28.46 -14.66
N PHE A 114 10.01 -28.01 -14.14
CA PHE A 114 9.51 -28.34 -12.79
C PHE A 114 8.37 -29.39 -12.78
N GLY A 115 7.85 -29.79 -13.95
CA GLY A 115 6.70 -30.72 -14.07
C GLY A 115 7.02 -32.22 -14.10
N GLY A 116 8.26 -32.62 -13.79
CA GLY A 116 8.82 -33.90 -14.23
C GLY A 116 8.88 -35.07 -13.24
N ALA A 117 8.14 -35.10 -12.11
CA ALA A 117 8.17 -36.29 -11.24
C ALA A 117 6.98 -36.39 -10.25
N SER A 118 5.75 -36.56 -10.73
CA SER A 118 4.69 -37.22 -9.94
C SER A 118 3.53 -37.66 -10.82
N ARG A 119 3.51 -38.95 -11.19
CA ARG A 119 2.27 -39.62 -11.60
C ARG A 119 1.45 -39.91 -10.35
N GLN A 120 0.69 -38.94 -9.85
CA GLN A 120 -0.39 -39.21 -8.90
C GLN A 120 -1.43 -38.08 -8.85
N ARG A 121 -2.61 -38.37 -9.41
CA ARG A 121 -3.86 -37.57 -9.36
C ARG A 121 -3.73 -36.12 -9.84
N SER A 122 -4.41 -35.83 -10.94
CA SER A 122 -4.82 -34.47 -11.33
C SER A 122 -5.60 -33.81 -10.19
N ARG A 123 -4.88 -33.20 -9.24
CA ARG A 123 -5.39 -32.10 -8.43
C ARG A 123 -4.97 -30.86 -9.18
N SER A 124 -5.92 -30.23 -9.86
CA SER A 124 -5.70 -28.91 -10.43
C SER A 124 -5.14 -27.99 -9.34
N THR A 125 -3.96 -27.43 -9.56
CA THR A 125 -3.31 -26.55 -8.58
C THR A 125 -4.22 -25.36 -8.33
N MET A 126 -4.63 -25.17 -7.07
CA MET A 126 -5.48 -24.07 -6.64
C MET A 126 -4.64 -22.79 -6.59
N PHE A 127 -5.04 -21.76 -7.33
CA PHE A 127 -4.40 -20.44 -7.26
C PHE A 127 -5.32 -19.43 -6.58
N ARG A 128 -4.76 -18.68 -5.63
CA ARG A 128 -5.48 -17.57 -4.98
C ARG A 128 -5.67 -16.44 -5.99
N GLY A 129 -6.84 -15.81 -5.97
CA GLY A 129 -7.11 -14.63 -6.79
C GLY A 129 -6.30 -13.40 -6.36
N GLN A 130 -6.07 -12.47 -7.29
CA GLN A 130 -5.32 -11.24 -7.01
C GLN A 130 -6.01 -10.34 -5.98
N ASP A 131 -5.24 -9.61 -5.17
CA ASP A 131 -5.81 -8.64 -4.24
C ASP A 131 -6.21 -7.34 -4.99
N PHE A 132 -7.23 -6.64 -4.49
CA PHE A 132 -7.69 -5.35 -5.03
C PHE A 132 -7.37 -4.22 -4.07
N ASN A 133 -7.10 -3.03 -4.63
CA ASN A 133 -6.91 -1.80 -3.88
C ASN A 133 -7.96 -0.78 -4.33
N ALA A 134 -8.57 -0.10 -3.37
CA ALA A 134 -9.50 0.99 -3.61
C ALA A 134 -9.20 2.14 -2.65
N GLU A 135 -9.44 3.37 -3.11
CA GLU A 135 -9.42 4.54 -2.24
C GLU A 135 -10.85 5.04 -2.03
N LEU A 136 -11.20 5.33 -0.77
CA LEU A 136 -12.49 5.91 -0.42
C LEU A 136 -12.28 7.29 0.18
N GLN A 137 -12.76 8.30 -0.53
CA GLN A 137 -12.79 9.67 -0.03
C GLN A 137 -14.03 9.90 0.83
N LEU A 138 -13.82 10.43 2.03
CA LEU A 138 -14.86 10.76 3.00
C LEU A 138 -14.61 12.16 3.57
N ASP A 139 -15.67 12.82 3.98
CA ASP A 139 -15.53 14.01 4.80
C ASP A 139 -15.25 13.61 6.25
N ILE A 140 -14.56 14.47 6.99
CA ILE A 140 -14.27 14.27 8.42
C ILE A 140 -15.55 14.07 9.25
N LYS A 141 -16.67 14.65 8.82
CA LYS A 141 -17.98 14.44 9.45
C LYS A 141 -18.49 13.01 9.31
N ASP A 142 -18.25 12.37 8.17
CA ASP A 142 -18.70 11.00 7.90
C ASP A 142 -18.06 9.99 8.86
N VAL A 143 -16.84 10.30 9.34
CA VAL A 143 -16.07 9.42 10.22
C VAL A 143 -16.19 9.76 11.69
N TYR A 144 -17.12 10.65 12.06
CA TYR A 144 -17.45 10.93 13.46
C TYR A 144 -18.38 9.86 14.07
N ALA A 145 -19.17 9.18 13.24
CA ALA A 145 -20.07 8.11 13.68
C ALA A 145 -19.90 6.87 12.81
N SER A 146 -19.98 5.70 13.43
CA SER A 146 -19.92 4.43 12.72
C SER A 146 -21.17 4.27 11.88
N HIS A 147 -21.01 4.02 10.58
CA HIS A 147 -22.14 3.82 9.68
C HIS A 147 -21.82 2.79 8.60
N LYS A 148 -22.86 2.23 7.99
CA LYS A 148 -22.72 1.29 6.87
C LYS A 148 -22.79 2.05 5.56
N ARG A 149 -21.90 1.72 4.63
CA ARG A 149 -21.89 2.28 3.27
C ARG A 149 -21.77 1.15 2.25
N THR A 150 -22.53 1.26 1.17
CA THR A 150 -22.39 0.35 0.03
C THR A 150 -21.43 0.97 -0.97
N LEU A 151 -20.42 0.21 -1.37
CA LEU A 151 -19.45 0.61 -2.39
C LEU A 151 -19.57 -0.34 -3.57
N THR A 152 -19.45 0.19 -4.78
CA THR A 152 -19.35 -0.62 -5.99
C THR A 152 -17.87 -0.77 -6.34
N VAL A 153 -17.34 -1.98 -6.23
CA VAL A 153 -15.95 -2.32 -6.58
C VAL A 153 -15.99 -3.41 -7.63
N ASN A 154 -15.44 -3.14 -8.82
CA ASN A 154 -15.44 -4.07 -9.96
C ASN A 154 -16.84 -4.66 -10.24
N ASN A 155 -17.83 -3.77 -10.39
CA ASN A 155 -19.24 -4.11 -10.68
C ASN A 155 -19.94 -4.96 -9.61
N LYS A 156 -19.36 -5.08 -8.40
CA LYS A 156 -19.98 -5.74 -7.25
C LYS A 156 -20.28 -4.72 -6.16
N ASN A 157 -21.49 -4.77 -5.62
CA ASN A 157 -21.89 -3.98 -4.47
C ASN A 157 -21.45 -4.67 -3.18
N ILE A 158 -20.62 -3.99 -2.40
CA ILE A 158 -20.08 -4.48 -1.12
C ILE A 158 -20.56 -3.52 -0.04
N ARG A 159 -21.28 -4.06 0.96
CA ARG A 159 -21.66 -3.29 2.15
C ARG A 159 -20.54 -3.37 3.17
N ILE A 160 -19.95 -2.23 3.48
CA ILE A 160 -18.87 -2.10 4.46
C ILE A 160 -19.34 -1.28 5.65
N THR A 161 -18.73 -1.51 6.81
CA THR A 161 -18.90 -0.64 7.98
C THR A 161 -17.71 0.29 8.04
N ILE A 162 -17.97 1.59 8.04
CA ILE A 162 -16.96 2.63 8.25
C ILE A 162 -16.94 2.91 9.75
N PRO A 163 -15.87 2.56 10.48
CA PRO A 163 -15.81 2.79 11.91
C PRO A 163 -15.62 4.28 12.22
N ALA A 164 -16.26 4.75 13.28
CA ALA A 164 -15.96 6.06 13.86
C ALA A 164 -14.48 6.18 14.24
N GLY A 165 -13.92 7.36 14.05
CA GLY A 165 -12.55 7.67 14.46
C GLY A 165 -11.47 7.16 13.50
N ILE A 166 -11.83 6.63 12.33
CA ILE A 166 -10.84 6.18 11.35
C ILE A 166 -9.87 7.32 10.99
N GLU A 167 -8.60 7.00 10.86
CA GLU A 167 -7.56 7.97 10.54
C GLU A 167 -7.39 8.14 9.03
N ASN A 168 -6.88 9.32 8.63
CA ASN A 168 -6.52 9.55 7.25
C ASN A 168 -5.38 8.62 6.81
N GLY A 169 -5.53 7.99 5.64
CA GLY A 169 -4.59 7.01 5.10
C GLY A 169 -4.71 5.61 5.71
N GLN A 170 -5.59 5.40 6.70
CA GLN A 170 -5.81 4.09 7.28
C GLN A 170 -6.35 3.12 6.23
N VAL A 171 -5.94 1.85 6.28
CA VAL A 171 -6.37 0.80 5.35
C VAL A 171 -7.20 -0.25 6.08
N ILE A 172 -8.37 -0.60 5.52
CA ILE A 172 -9.17 -1.74 5.98
C ILE A 172 -9.12 -2.85 4.94
N LYS A 173 -8.83 -4.06 5.40
CA LYS A 173 -8.86 -5.28 4.59
C LYS A 173 -10.22 -5.97 4.69
N ILE A 174 -10.80 -6.28 3.54
CA ILE A 174 -12.03 -7.05 3.40
C ILE A 174 -11.69 -8.39 2.75
N LYS A 175 -11.78 -9.47 3.55
CA LYS A 175 -11.33 -10.80 3.15
C LYS A 175 -12.21 -11.36 2.02
N GLY A 176 -11.59 -11.95 0.99
CA GLY A 176 -12.30 -12.67 -0.08
C GLY A 176 -13.03 -11.78 -1.09
N HIS A 177 -12.83 -10.46 -1.04
CA HIS A 177 -13.43 -9.46 -1.94
C HIS A 177 -12.50 -8.99 -3.06
N GLY A 178 -11.34 -9.64 -3.24
CA GLY A 178 -10.43 -9.45 -4.35
C GLY A 178 -10.87 -10.19 -5.62
N GLY A 179 -9.90 -10.46 -6.49
CA GLY A 179 -10.06 -11.27 -7.71
C GLY A 179 -10.50 -12.70 -7.39
N LYS A 180 -11.19 -13.33 -8.35
CA LYS A 180 -11.61 -14.74 -8.23
C LYS A 180 -10.38 -15.65 -8.25
N GLY A 181 -10.34 -16.66 -7.39
CA GLY A 181 -9.33 -17.71 -7.45
C GLY A 181 -9.55 -18.69 -8.60
N VAL A 182 -8.51 -19.41 -8.99
CA VAL A 182 -8.52 -20.41 -10.07
C VAL A 182 -8.54 -21.81 -9.46
N ASN A 183 -9.24 -22.75 -10.12
CA ASN A 183 -9.33 -24.16 -9.70
C ASN A 183 -9.92 -24.36 -8.29
N ASN A 184 -10.92 -23.56 -7.89
CA ASN A 184 -11.45 -23.48 -6.51
C ASN A 184 -10.46 -22.93 -5.47
N GLY A 185 -9.40 -22.24 -5.92
CA GLY A 185 -8.57 -21.43 -5.03
C GLY A 185 -9.35 -20.28 -4.39
N PRO A 186 -8.90 -19.78 -3.23
CA PRO A 186 -9.57 -18.70 -2.52
C PRO A 186 -9.52 -17.40 -3.33
N ASN A 187 -10.53 -16.54 -3.16
CA ASN A 187 -10.48 -15.19 -3.71
C ASN A 187 -9.36 -14.37 -3.02
N GLY A 188 -8.88 -13.35 -3.72
CA GLY A 188 -8.04 -12.31 -3.11
C GLY A 188 -8.80 -11.48 -2.08
N ASP A 189 -8.12 -10.53 -1.46
CA ASP A 189 -8.68 -9.57 -0.51
C ASP A 189 -8.85 -8.19 -1.15
N LEU A 190 -9.73 -7.35 -0.60
CA LEU A 190 -9.88 -5.94 -0.97
C LEU A 190 -9.31 -5.05 0.13
N TYR A 191 -8.38 -4.17 -0.23
CA TYR A 191 -7.81 -3.15 0.64
C TYR A 191 -8.42 -1.79 0.32
N ILE A 192 -9.07 -1.18 1.30
CA ILE A 192 -9.67 0.14 1.16
C ILE A 192 -8.86 1.13 1.98
N LYS A 193 -8.19 2.06 1.30
CA LYS A 193 -7.49 3.18 1.94
C LYS A 193 -8.44 4.37 2.05
N PHE A 194 -8.58 4.91 3.25
CA PHE A 194 -9.48 6.02 3.52
C PHE A 194 -8.75 7.36 3.36
N ASN A 195 -9.29 8.24 2.54
CA ASN A 195 -8.82 9.61 2.39
C ASN A 195 -9.84 10.54 3.06
N ILE A 196 -9.46 11.15 4.18
CA ILE A 196 -10.37 11.97 4.99
C ILE A 196 -10.11 13.44 4.69
N LEU A 197 -11.11 14.09 4.09
CA LEU A 197 -11.09 15.53 3.84
C LEU A 197 -11.64 16.28 5.04
N ASN A 198 -10.91 17.29 5.49
CA ASN A 198 -11.38 18.19 6.53
C ASN A 198 -11.97 19.46 5.91
N ASN A 199 -13.30 19.52 5.85
CA ASN A 199 -14.08 20.67 5.40
C ASN A 199 -14.70 21.47 6.56
N THR A 200 -14.09 21.41 7.74
CA THR A 200 -14.59 22.08 8.96
C THR A 200 -13.57 23.06 9.52
N SER A 201 -14.01 23.94 10.43
CA SER A 201 -13.12 24.83 11.22
C SER A 201 -12.35 24.10 12.32
N PHE A 202 -12.56 22.80 12.51
CA PHE A 202 -11.87 22.01 13.52
C PHE A 202 -10.63 21.38 12.92
N LYS A 203 -9.47 21.61 13.52
CA LYS A 203 -8.27 20.83 13.25
C LYS A 203 -8.29 19.57 14.11
N ARG A 204 -8.23 18.40 13.48
CA ARG A 204 -8.11 17.11 14.18
C ARG A 204 -6.63 16.76 14.37
N ASP A 205 -6.27 16.42 15.60
CA ASP A 205 -5.01 15.73 15.92
C ASP A 205 -5.35 14.50 16.75
N LYS A 206 -5.16 13.32 16.15
CA LYS A 206 -5.60 12.02 16.69
C LYS A 206 -7.08 12.07 17.10
N ASN A 207 -7.34 12.01 18.40
CA ASN A 207 -8.68 12.02 18.99
C ASN A 207 -9.08 13.40 19.49
N ASN A 208 -8.18 14.39 19.47
CA ASN A 208 -8.45 15.74 19.93
C ASN A 208 -8.84 16.64 18.77
N LEU A 209 -9.66 17.63 19.07
CA LEU A 209 -10.05 18.69 18.15
C LEU A 209 -9.54 20.03 18.66
N TYR A 210 -9.19 20.90 17.73
CA TYR A 210 -8.70 22.25 17.98
C TYR A 210 -9.49 23.23 17.13
N THR A 211 -9.92 24.33 17.72
CA THR A 211 -10.58 25.40 16.98
C THR A 211 -10.30 26.75 17.62
N THR A 212 -10.42 27.80 16.82
CA THR A 212 -10.31 29.18 17.29
C THR A 212 -11.69 29.81 17.29
N VAL A 213 -12.05 30.41 18.41
CA VAL A 213 -13.35 31.08 18.58
C VAL A 213 -13.11 32.56 18.77
N ASP A 214 -13.76 33.35 17.93
CA ASP A 214 -13.75 34.79 18.07
C ASP A 214 -14.52 35.20 19.33
N LEU A 215 -13.88 36.00 20.18
CA LEU A 215 -14.43 36.52 21.41
C LEU A 215 -14.43 38.04 21.36
N ASP A 216 -15.58 38.65 21.65
CA ASP A 216 -15.70 40.10 21.72
C ASP A 216 -14.84 40.69 22.87
N LEU A 217 -14.23 41.85 22.64
CA LEU A 217 -13.37 42.54 23.60
C LEU A 217 -14.08 42.75 24.95
N TYR A 218 -15.34 43.17 24.95
CA TYR A 218 -16.08 43.46 26.18
C TYR A 218 -16.38 42.18 26.96
N LYS A 219 -16.74 41.09 26.27
CA LYS A 219 -16.89 39.77 26.92
C LYS A 219 -15.57 39.24 27.49
N ALA A 220 -14.45 39.50 26.82
CA ALA A 220 -13.15 39.10 27.34
C ALA A 220 -12.78 39.88 28.62
N LEU A 221 -13.05 41.20 28.63
CA LEU A 221 -12.76 42.07 29.77
C LEU A 221 -13.72 41.86 30.95
N LEU A 222 -15.03 41.83 30.69
CA LEU A 222 -16.07 41.82 31.72
C LEU A 222 -16.56 40.41 32.07
N GLY A 223 -16.18 39.40 31.28
CA GLY A 223 -16.71 38.05 31.40
C GLY A 223 -18.12 37.93 30.81
N GLY A 224 -18.74 36.77 31.01
CA GLY A 224 -20.09 36.47 30.54
C GLY A 224 -20.18 35.09 29.93
N ASP A 225 -21.08 34.91 28.97
CA ASP A 225 -21.29 33.63 28.30
C ASP A 225 -21.07 33.73 26.78
N VAL A 226 -20.52 32.65 26.21
CA VAL A 226 -20.36 32.46 24.77
C VAL A 226 -20.85 31.08 24.36
N THR A 227 -21.62 31.00 23.28
CA THR A 227 -22.02 29.73 22.68
C THR A 227 -21.00 29.36 21.62
N VAL A 228 -20.41 28.18 21.76
CA VAL A 228 -19.38 27.66 20.84
C VAL A 228 -19.89 26.42 20.13
N ASP A 229 -19.64 26.37 18.83
CA ASP A 229 -19.89 25.16 18.05
C ASP A 229 -18.89 24.06 18.44
N THR A 230 -19.40 22.86 18.63
CA THR A 230 -18.63 21.63 18.79
C THR A 230 -18.85 20.77 17.55
N PHE A 231 -18.11 19.67 17.43
CA PHE A 231 -18.21 18.82 16.24
C PHE A 231 -19.61 18.20 16.05
N ASN A 232 -20.37 18.00 17.13
CA ASN A 232 -21.69 17.35 17.11
C ASN A 232 -22.83 18.20 17.70
N GLY A 233 -22.63 19.50 17.89
CA GLY A 233 -23.64 20.36 18.51
C GLY A 233 -23.06 21.68 18.99
N LYS A 234 -23.65 22.29 20.01
CA LYS A 234 -23.19 23.56 20.61
C LYS A 234 -23.06 23.43 22.12
N VAL A 235 -22.14 24.20 22.71
CA VAL A 235 -21.95 24.27 24.16
C VAL A 235 -21.86 25.74 24.58
N LYS A 236 -22.55 26.08 25.66
CA LYS A 236 -22.46 27.39 26.31
C LYS A 236 -21.30 27.37 27.30
N LEU A 237 -20.34 28.29 27.14
CA LEU A 237 -19.16 28.43 27.97
C LEU A 237 -19.18 29.74 28.75
N LYS A 238 -18.82 29.66 30.02
CA LYS A 238 -18.62 30.83 30.88
C LYS A 238 -17.22 31.37 30.68
N VAL A 239 -17.13 32.61 30.23
CA VAL A 239 -15.90 33.38 30.06
C VAL A 239 -15.62 34.13 31.35
N LYS A 240 -14.40 34.00 31.88
CA LYS A 240 -13.97 34.75 33.06
C LYS A 240 -13.68 36.21 32.67
N PRO A 241 -13.94 37.19 33.55
CA PRO A 241 -13.41 38.53 33.36
C PRO A 241 -11.90 38.51 33.14
N GLU A 242 -11.39 39.51 32.43
CA GLU A 242 -9.96 39.69 32.16
C GLU A 242 -9.31 38.53 31.37
N THR A 243 -10.10 37.78 30.60
CA THR A 243 -9.62 36.70 29.74
C THR A 243 -8.67 37.27 28.68
N GLN A 244 -7.47 36.71 28.59
CA GLN A 244 -6.42 37.16 27.66
C GLN A 244 -6.58 36.55 26.27
N ASN A 245 -6.06 37.24 25.25
CA ASN A 245 -6.04 36.72 23.88
C ASN A 245 -5.19 35.44 23.80
N GLY A 246 -5.65 34.45 23.03
CA GLY A 246 -4.99 33.15 22.94
C GLY A 246 -5.24 32.21 24.13
N THR A 247 -6.03 32.63 25.13
CA THR A 247 -6.42 31.73 26.24
C THR A 247 -7.07 30.47 25.69
N GLN A 248 -6.62 29.32 26.18
CA GLN A 248 -7.12 28.02 25.74
C GLN A 248 -8.05 27.40 26.80
N VAL A 249 -9.21 26.93 26.36
CA VAL A 249 -10.18 26.21 27.18
C VAL A 249 -10.34 24.79 26.65
N LYS A 250 -10.35 23.81 27.57
CA LYS A 250 -10.51 22.40 27.23
C LYS A 250 -11.90 21.90 27.59
N LEU A 251 -12.60 21.32 26.62
CA LEU A 251 -13.88 20.63 26.81
C LEU A 251 -13.65 19.13 26.77
N LYS A 252 -13.70 18.50 27.94
CA LYS A 252 -13.46 17.07 28.10
C LYS A 252 -14.50 16.24 27.33
N GLY A 253 -14.04 15.25 26.56
CA GLY A 253 -14.92 14.34 25.82
C GLY A 253 -15.68 14.96 24.66
N LYS A 254 -15.32 16.19 24.25
CA LYS A 254 -15.91 16.89 23.10
C LYS A 254 -15.04 16.86 21.85
N GLY A 255 -13.97 16.06 21.85
CA GLY A 255 -13.09 15.83 20.71
C GLY A 255 -13.68 14.81 19.72
N PHE A 256 -12.78 14.08 19.07
CA PHE A 256 -13.08 13.08 18.06
C PHE A 256 -13.21 11.67 18.69
N PRO A 257 -14.05 10.78 18.13
CA PRO A 257 -14.15 9.39 18.58
C PRO A 257 -12.82 8.65 18.49
N VAL A 258 -12.56 7.81 19.50
CA VAL A 258 -11.40 6.91 19.53
C VAL A 258 -11.72 5.67 18.69
N TYR A 259 -10.85 5.37 17.71
CA TYR A 259 -11.04 4.24 16.80
C TYR A 259 -11.30 2.92 17.54
N LYS A 260 -12.39 2.23 17.18
CA LYS A 260 -12.85 0.96 17.78
C LYS A 260 -13.11 0.99 19.29
N LYS A 261 -13.22 2.16 19.91
CA LYS A 261 -13.62 2.29 21.32
C LYS A 261 -14.91 3.10 21.41
N GLU A 262 -16.02 2.38 21.42
CA GLU A 262 -17.35 2.99 21.47
C GLU A 262 -17.52 3.85 22.73
N GLY A 263 -18.13 5.03 22.56
CA GLY A 263 -18.33 5.99 23.65
C GLY A 263 -17.09 6.72 24.14
N GLN A 264 -15.89 6.40 23.64
CA GLN A 264 -14.65 7.10 24.01
C GLN A 264 -14.33 8.19 23.00
N PHE A 265 -14.09 9.40 23.52
CA PHE A 265 -13.76 10.59 22.73
C PHE A 265 -12.53 11.26 23.33
N GLY A 266 -11.75 11.94 22.49
CA GLY A 266 -10.76 12.89 23.00
C GLY A 266 -11.40 14.21 23.43
N ASP A 267 -10.57 15.23 23.54
CA ASP A 267 -10.96 16.54 24.06
C ASP A 267 -11.03 17.59 22.93
N LEU A 268 -11.87 18.61 23.12
CA LEU A 268 -11.89 19.80 22.25
C LEU A 268 -11.15 20.94 22.95
N TYR A 269 -10.17 21.49 22.27
CA TYR A 269 -9.40 22.65 22.70
C TYR A 269 -9.86 23.87 21.90
N ILE A 270 -10.31 24.88 22.62
CA ILE A 270 -10.78 26.15 22.06
C ILE A 270 -9.77 27.22 22.42
N THR A 271 -9.25 27.92 21.41
CA THR A 271 -8.41 29.10 21.61
C THR A 271 -9.25 30.33 21.36
N TYR A 272 -9.31 31.25 22.34
CA TYR A 272 -10.00 32.52 22.15
C TYR A 272 -9.17 33.49 21.33
N ASN A 273 -9.79 34.05 20.30
CA ASN A 273 -9.23 35.14 19.51
C ASN A 273 -10.03 36.41 19.79
N ILE A 274 -9.44 37.33 20.55
CA ILE A 274 -10.13 38.57 20.94
C ILE A 274 -10.23 39.49 19.73
N LYS A 275 -11.47 39.81 19.34
CA LYS A 275 -11.76 40.78 18.30
C LYS A 275 -11.90 42.16 18.92
N THR A 276 -11.09 43.09 18.44
CA THR A 276 -11.24 44.51 18.76
C THR A 276 -12.35 45.13 17.91
N PRO A 277 -13.19 46.00 18.48
CA PRO A 277 -14.20 46.72 17.71
C PRO A 277 -13.54 47.61 16.65
N THR A 278 -14.20 47.74 15.50
CA THR A 278 -13.78 48.63 14.41
C THR A 278 -14.86 49.67 14.16
N LYS A 279 -14.50 50.81 13.55
CA LYS A 279 -15.43 51.90 13.23
C LYS A 279 -16.13 52.48 14.47
N LEU A 280 -15.35 52.79 15.51
CA LEU A 280 -15.85 53.38 16.74
C LEU A 280 -16.53 54.72 16.50
N THR A 281 -17.69 54.91 17.13
CA THR A 281 -18.38 56.19 17.26
C THR A 281 -17.58 57.15 18.14
N ASP A 282 -17.87 58.45 18.08
CA ASP A 282 -17.15 59.45 18.88
C ASP A 282 -17.33 59.22 20.38
N LYS A 283 -18.54 58.83 20.79
CA LYS A 283 -18.84 58.45 22.17
C LYS A 283 -18.02 57.22 22.63
N GLU A 284 -17.87 56.20 21.79
CA GLU A 284 -17.04 55.04 22.14
C GLU A 284 -15.57 55.40 22.26
N LYS A 285 -15.04 56.25 21.37
CA LYS A 285 -13.65 56.74 21.46
C LYS A 285 -13.42 57.53 22.74
N GLU A 286 -14.37 58.38 23.13
CA GLU A 286 -14.33 59.13 24.39
C GLU A 286 -14.22 58.18 25.58
N LEU A 287 -15.09 57.17 25.66
CA LEU A 287 -15.07 56.16 26.73
C LEU A 287 -13.75 55.38 26.80
N PHE A 288 -13.21 54.96 25.65
CA PHE A 288 -11.91 54.29 25.62
C PHE A 288 -10.75 55.22 26.02
N THR A 289 -10.84 56.52 25.68
CA THR A 289 -9.85 57.52 26.08
C THR A 289 -9.88 57.76 27.59
N GLU A 290 -11.07 57.86 28.18
CA GLU A 290 -11.21 57.93 29.64
C GLU A 290 -10.63 56.70 30.32
N LEU A 291 -10.96 55.50 29.83
CA LEU A 291 -10.43 54.26 30.35
C LEU A 291 -8.89 54.19 30.27
N SER A 292 -8.30 54.69 29.17
CA SER A 292 -6.84 54.74 29.02
C SER A 292 -6.13 55.64 30.03
N LYS A 293 -6.82 56.64 30.58
CA LYS A 293 -6.26 57.55 31.61
C LYS A 293 -6.30 56.94 33.01
N LEU A 294 -7.10 55.88 33.22
CA LEU A 294 -7.20 55.16 34.50
C LEU A 294 -6.12 54.08 34.67
N ARG A 295 -5.24 53.93 33.69
CA ARG A 295 -4.17 52.93 33.64
C ARG A 295 -2.82 53.62 33.59
#